data_AF-A0A087VXW7-F1
#
_entry.id   AF-A0A087VXW7-F1
#
_cell.length_a   1.000
_cell.length_b   1.000
_cell.length_c   1.000
_cell.angle_alpha   90.00
_cell.angle_beta   90.00
_cell.angle_gamma   90.00
#
_symmetry.space_group_name_H-M   'P 1'
#
loop_
_entity.id
_entity.type
_entity.pdbx_description
1 polymer ?
#
loop_
_entity_poly.entity_id
_entity_poly.type
_entity_poly.pdbx_seq_one_letter_code
_entity_poly.pdbx_strand_id
1 'polypeptide(L)'
;MLVDVMYSPPCTSQEVFFATAPRTFLNHHHHHHQQQQQQQQQHRYQHQQYESSQQLQQASSTTHHSMPSGMYSLSGDQTLVDHEGTVRRLSTAQRERLSQDLTVVQTNLHILNDMLTELQPDAISPDDLELLQELNETCRMMQQRVAEFLSQVADDAVTLTLIQLNDELNSAFQRHERFKRHRLRALRAQIANRDVGQSRAALPSTEMVPSQQLQLQLLTTKHIGSSCSNVTTLI
;
A
#
# COMPACT_ATOMS: atom_id res chain seq x y z
N MET A 1 -48.54 -47.52 31.04
CA MET A 1 -48.82 -46.66 32.20
C MET A 1 -47.67 -45.65 32.25
N LEU A 2 -47.88 -44.42 31.74
CA LEU A 2 -48.04 -43.19 32.55
C LEU A 2 -46.76 -42.94 33.39
N VAL A 3 -45.92 -41.92 33.16
CA VAL A 3 -46.20 -40.48 32.98
C VAL A 3 -44.98 -39.72 32.44
N ASP A 4 -45.31 -38.75 31.60
CA ASP A 4 -44.77 -37.39 31.37
C ASP A 4 -43.28 -37.03 31.30
N VAL A 5 -43.00 -36.46 30.12
CA VAL A 5 -41.89 -35.61 29.70
C VAL A 5 -42.04 -34.24 30.35
N MET A 6 -41.05 -33.79 31.12
CA MET A 6 -40.85 -32.37 31.47
C MET A 6 -39.37 -32.02 31.34
N TYR A 7 -38.99 -31.56 30.14
CA TYR A 7 -37.75 -30.85 29.89
C TYR A 7 -38.01 -29.36 30.18
N SER A 8 -37.44 -28.81 31.25
CA SER A 8 -37.44 -27.36 31.53
C SER A 8 -36.21 -26.70 30.90
N PRO A 9 -36.35 -25.55 30.20
CA PRO A 9 -35.20 -24.76 29.75
C PRO A 9 -34.74 -23.74 30.81
N PRO A 10 -33.53 -23.16 30.65
CA PRO A 10 -32.83 -22.42 31.70
C PRO A 10 -33.14 -20.91 31.76
N CYS A 11 -32.80 -20.36 32.92
CA CYS A 11 -32.80 -18.97 33.40
C CYS A 11 -32.82 -17.84 32.36
N THR A 12 -33.83 -16.96 32.46
CA THR A 12 -33.85 -15.60 31.89
C THR A 12 -33.54 -14.58 32.98
N SER A 13 -32.37 -13.95 32.94
CA SER A 13 -32.09 -12.67 33.61
C SER A 13 -31.10 -11.89 32.76
N GLN A 14 -31.60 -10.96 31.94
CA GLN A 14 -30.82 -9.89 31.36
C GLN A 14 -31.58 -8.59 31.60
N GLU A 15 -31.11 -7.82 32.59
CA GLU A 15 -31.63 -6.51 32.95
C GLU A 15 -31.28 -5.48 31.88
N VAL A 16 -32.26 -4.69 31.46
CA VAL A 16 -32.07 -3.47 30.65
C VAL A 16 -32.67 -2.30 31.42
N PHE A 17 -31.89 -1.73 32.33
CA PHE A 17 -32.20 -0.46 32.98
C PHE A 17 -31.78 0.70 32.07
N PHE A 18 -32.71 1.24 31.26
CA PHE A 18 -32.58 2.60 30.74
C PHE A 18 -33.49 3.53 31.55
N ALA A 19 -32.89 4.20 32.53
CA ALA A 19 -33.50 5.33 33.22
C ALA A 19 -33.62 6.51 32.23
N THR A 20 -34.84 6.89 31.88
CA THR A 20 -35.09 8.11 31.10
C THR A 20 -35.16 9.28 32.07
N ALA A 21 -34.11 10.12 32.09
CA ALA A 21 -34.11 11.37 32.85
C ALA A 21 -35.10 12.39 32.24
N PRO A 22 -35.77 13.24 33.04
CA PRO A 22 -36.80 14.15 32.57
C PRO A 22 -36.22 15.28 31.68
N ARG A 23 -36.90 15.54 30.55
CA ARG A 23 -36.49 16.45 29.46
C ARG A 23 -36.27 17.93 29.89
N THR A 24 -36.65 18.31 31.10
CA THR A 24 -36.47 19.66 31.64
C THR A 24 -35.01 19.97 32.02
N PHE A 25 -34.24 18.98 32.46
CA PHE A 25 -32.83 19.16 32.81
C PHE A 25 -31.95 19.36 31.56
N LEU A 26 -32.25 18.63 30.47
CA LEU A 26 -31.57 18.82 29.19
C LEU A 26 -31.82 20.21 28.59
N ASN A 27 -33.02 20.75 28.73
CA ASN A 27 -33.36 22.05 28.15
C ASN A 27 -32.64 23.21 28.88
N HIS A 28 -32.58 23.17 30.22
CA HIS A 28 -31.81 24.15 31.00
C HIS A 28 -30.30 24.04 30.75
N HIS A 29 -29.76 22.83 30.64
CA HIS A 29 -28.34 22.63 30.34
C HIS A 29 -27.98 23.13 28.93
N HIS A 30 -28.86 22.91 27.95
CA HIS A 30 -28.69 23.44 26.60
C HIS A 30 -28.70 24.97 26.57
N HIS A 31 -29.64 25.60 27.28
CA HIS A 31 -29.69 27.07 27.36
C HIS A 31 -28.47 27.66 28.06
N HIS A 32 -28.01 27.06 29.16
CA HIS A 32 -26.82 27.51 29.88
C HIS A 32 -25.55 27.34 29.05
N HIS A 33 -25.44 26.24 28.30
CA HIS A 33 -24.33 25.99 27.39
C HIS A 33 -24.33 26.98 26.21
N GLN A 34 -25.50 27.24 25.62
CA GLN A 34 -25.66 28.21 24.54
C GLN A 34 -25.35 29.64 25.00
N GLN A 35 -25.77 30.01 26.20
CA GLN A 35 -25.45 31.30 26.82
C GLN A 35 -23.95 31.44 27.10
N GLN A 36 -23.30 30.37 27.58
CA GLN A 36 -21.86 30.36 27.83
C GLN A 36 -21.04 30.48 26.52
N GLN A 37 -21.49 29.85 25.43
CA GLN A 37 -20.88 30.02 24.11
C GLN A 37 -21.01 31.46 23.59
N GLN A 38 -22.16 32.12 23.79
CA GLN A 38 -22.32 33.54 23.42
C GLN A 38 -21.37 34.45 24.22
N GLN A 39 -21.20 34.20 25.53
CA GLN A 39 -20.25 34.97 26.33
C GLN A 39 -18.80 34.78 25.87
N GLN A 40 -18.40 33.55 25.55
CA GLN A 40 -17.06 33.29 24.99
C GLN A 40 -16.82 34.01 23.66
N GLN A 41 -17.82 34.02 22.77
CA GLN A 41 -17.70 34.75 21.51
C GLN A 41 -17.51 36.25 21.77
N GLN A 42 -18.31 36.85 22.67
CA GLN A 42 -18.18 38.27 23.02
C GLN A 42 -16.79 38.59 23.61
N HIS A 43 -16.26 37.75 24.50
CA HIS A 43 -14.90 37.91 25.02
C HIS A 43 -13.84 37.83 23.92
N ARG A 44 -14.00 36.91 22.95
CA ARG A 44 -13.05 36.77 21.84
C ARG A 44 -13.03 38.00 20.93
N TYR A 45 -14.20 38.59 20.68
CA TYR A 45 -14.31 39.84 19.91
C TYR A 45 -13.69 41.03 20.66
N GLN A 46 -13.94 41.16 21.96
CA GLN A 46 -13.31 42.21 22.78
C GLN A 46 -11.78 42.05 22.84
N HIS A 47 -11.28 40.82 22.95
CA HIS A 47 -9.84 40.56 22.95
C HIS A 47 -9.20 40.95 21.62
N GLN A 48 -9.82 40.58 20.48
CA GLN A 48 -9.35 41.01 19.16
C GLN A 48 -9.34 42.54 19.00
N GLN A 49 -10.34 43.25 19.52
CA GLN A 49 -10.34 44.71 19.46
C GLN A 49 -9.27 45.35 20.35
N TYR A 50 -9.02 44.79 21.54
CA TYR A 50 -7.98 45.28 22.44
C TYR A 50 -6.58 45.05 21.84
N GLU A 51 -6.35 43.88 21.24
CA GLU A 51 -5.09 43.52 20.58
C GLU A 51 -4.84 44.38 19.33
N SER A 52 -5.88 44.63 18.52
CA SER A 52 -5.81 45.52 17.36
C SER A 52 -5.56 46.98 17.76
N SER A 53 -6.10 47.43 18.90
CA SER A 53 -5.85 48.78 19.44
C SER A 53 -4.42 48.92 19.97
N GLN A 54 -3.88 47.88 20.61
CA GLN A 54 -2.47 47.87 21.04
C GLN A 54 -1.49 47.88 19.86
N GLN A 55 -1.80 47.20 18.76
CA GLN A 55 -0.98 47.25 17.54
C GLN A 55 -0.94 48.65 16.90
N LEU A 56 -2.05 49.40 16.89
CA LEU A 56 -2.04 50.79 16.40
C LEU A 56 -1.29 51.74 17.35
N GLN A 57 -1.26 51.48 18.66
CA GLN A 57 -0.54 52.32 19.61
C GLN A 57 0.99 52.12 19.53
N GLN A 58 1.47 50.89 19.24
CA GLN A 58 2.90 50.59 19.04
C GLN A 58 3.46 51.22 17.77
N ALA A 59 2.64 51.46 16.73
CA ALA A 59 3.07 52.17 15.52
C ALA A 59 3.34 53.68 15.75
N SER A 60 2.95 54.23 16.90
CA SER A 60 3.03 55.68 17.18
C SER A 60 4.19 56.08 18.10
N SER A 61 5.06 55.16 18.50
CA SER A 61 6.13 55.44 19.46
C SER A 61 7.48 54.80 19.10
N THR A 62 8.03 55.19 17.95
CA THR A 62 9.46 54.96 17.67
C THR A 62 10.12 56.25 17.22
N THR A 63 10.46 57.11 18.18
CA THR A 63 11.51 58.10 17.94
C THR A 63 12.53 58.04 19.07
N HIS A 64 13.77 57.73 18.67
CA HIS A 64 15.03 57.81 19.40
C HIS A 64 15.33 56.68 20.39
N HIS A 65 16.06 55.65 19.94
CA HIS A 65 17.26 55.13 20.62
C HIS A 65 18.12 54.37 19.61
N SER A 66 19.34 54.86 19.38
CA SER A 66 20.34 54.21 18.53
C SER A 66 20.67 52.82 19.06
N MET A 67 20.32 51.79 18.29
CA MET A 67 20.90 50.45 18.41
C MET A 67 21.66 50.15 17.12
N PRO A 68 22.77 49.38 17.17
CA PRO A 68 23.65 49.20 16.02
C PRO A 68 22.88 48.48 14.92
N SER A 69 22.74 49.15 13.78
CA SER A 69 22.23 48.55 12.55
C SER A 69 23.22 47.49 12.09
N GLY A 70 22.89 46.21 12.26
CA GLY A 70 23.80 45.15 11.81
C GLY A 70 23.40 43.69 11.93
N MET A 71 22.25 43.29 12.51
CA MET A 71 22.01 41.85 12.75
C MET A 71 20.58 41.30 12.62
N TYR A 72 19.64 41.99 11.95
CA TYR A 72 18.46 41.29 11.41
C TYR A 72 18.77 40.78 9.99
N SER A 73 19.80 39.93 9.88
CA SER A 73 19.99 39.16 8.64
C SER A 73 18.83 38.16 8.51
N LEU A 74 18.20 38.19 7.35
CA LEU A 74 17.13 37.34 6.82
C LEU A 74 17.47 35.82 6.75
N SER A 75 18.12 35.24 7.77
CA SER A 75 18.76 33.92 7.68
C SER A 75 17.87 32.73 8.08
N GLY A 76 16.55 32.93 8.20
CA GLY A 76 15.61 31.86 8.59
C GLY A 76 15.41 30.76 7.54
N ASP A 77 15.84 30.98 6.30
CA ASP A 77 15.51 30.15 5.14
C ASP A 77 16.75 29.56 4.42
N GLN A 78 17.88 29.47 5.11
CA GLN A 78 19.07 28.83 4.53
C GLN A 78 19.12 27.34 4.86
N THR A 79 19.63 26.59 3.89
CA THR A 79 19.93 25.17 4.01
C THR A 79 21.08 24.99 4.99
N LEU A 80 20.92 24.10 5.97
CA LEU A 80 21.96 23.79 6.95
C LEU A 80 22.53 22.41 6.65
N VAL A 81 23.83 22.35 6.40
CA VAL A 81 24.59 21.13 6.17
C VAL A 81 25.68 21.06 7.25
N ASP A 82 25.88 19.90 7.86
CA ASP A 82 26.92 19.72 8.86
C ASP A 82 28.30 19.42 8.23
N HIS A 83 29.32 19.30 9.08
CA HIS A 83 30.70 19.00 8.66
C HIS A 83 30.86 17.61 8.03
N GLU A 84 29.88 16.72 8.19
CA GLU A 84 29.83 15.40 7.56
C GLU A 84 29.10 15.42 6.21
N GLY A 85 28.56 16.57 5.80
CA GLY A 85 27.79 16.72 4.56
C GLY A 85 26.31 16.33 4.70
N THR A 86 25.82 16.06 5.92
CA THR A 86 24.42 15.72 6.17
C THR A 86 23.57 16.98 6.18
N VAL A 87 22.47 16.96 5.44
CA VAL A 87 21.49 18.05 5.42
C VAL A 87 20.68 18.03 6.72
N ARG A 88 20.98 18.95 7.63
CA ARG A 88 20.27 19.13 8.92
C ARG A 88 18.97 19.89 8.77
N ARG A 89 18.87 20.77 7.77
CA ARG A 89 17.66 21.56 7.51
C ARG A 89 17.59 21.97 6.04
N LEU A 90 16.43 21.74 5.42
CA LEU A 90 16.15 22.23 4.08
C LEU A 90 15.60 23.67 4.12
N SER A 91 15.83 24.45 3.07
CA SER A 91 15.12 25.73 2.87
C SER A 91 13.66 25.46 2.50
N THR A 92 12.80 26.48 2.63
CA THR A 92 11.39 26.44 2.23
C THR A 92 11.25 26.03 0.77
N ALA A 93 11.99 26.69 -0.14
CA ALA A 93 11.98 26.39 -1.56
C ALA A 93 12.42 24.94 -1.86
N GLN A 94 13.39 24.39 -1.10
CA GLN A 94 13.78 22.99 -1.25
C GLN A 94 12.72 22.02 -0.73
N ARG A 95 12.05 22.33 0.39
CA ARG A 95 10.92 21.53 0.89
C ARG A 95 9.75 21.54 -0.07
N GLU A 96 9.44 22.67 -0.70
CA GLU A 96 8.36 22.76 -1.69
C GLU A 96 8.65 21.89 -2.91
N ARG A 97 9.87 21.93 -3.45
CA ARG A 97 10.28 21.06 -4.56
C ARG A 97 10.23 19.59 -4.17
N LEU A 98 10.76 19.25 -2.98
CA LEU A 98 10.68 17.88 -2.48
C LEU A 98 9.23 17.43 -2.34
N SER A 99 8.33 18.26 -1.82
CA SER A 99 6.91 17.94 -1.71
C SER A 99 6.28 17.60 -3.06
N GLN A 100 6.63 18.37 -4.10
CA GLN A 100 6.18 18.09 -5.48
C GLN A 100 6.73 16.75 -5.98
N ASP A 101 8.01 16.48 -5.77
CA ASP A 101 8.64 15.21 -6.16
C ASP A 101 7.98 14.02 -5.42
N LEU A 102 7.75 14.14 -4.11
CA LEU A 102 7.09 13.10 -3.32
C LEU A 102 5.63 12.90 -3.73
N THR A 103 4.94 13.95 -4.15
CA THR A 103 3.57 13.84 -4.71
C THR A 103 3.57 12.97 -5.98
N VAL A 104 4.59 13.10 -6.83
CA VAL A 104 4.73 12.24 -8.03
C VAL A 104 4.94 10.77 -7.61
N VAL A 105 5.80 10.52 -6.61
CA VAL A 105 6.03 9.16 -6.10
C VAL A 105 4.74 8.57 -5.53
N GLN A 106 4.01 9.32 -4.71
CA GLN A 106 2.73 8.93 -4.14
C GLN A 106 1.70 8.61 -5.23
N THR A 107 1.62 9.43 -6.29
CA THR A 107 0.70 9.19 -7.40
C THR A 107 1.01 7.87 -8.11
N ASN A 108 2.28 7.62 -8.43
CA ASN A 108 2.69 6.36 -9.07
C ASN A 108 2.41 5.15 -8.17
N LEU A 109 2.69 5.29 -6.87
CA LEU A 109 2.41 4.27 -5.87
C LEU A 109 0.91 3.97 -5.75
N HIS A 110 0.06 4.99 -5.78
CA HIS A 110 -1.39 4.81 -5.72
C HIS A 110 -1.90 4.06 -6.94
N ILE A 111 -1.49 4.46 -8.15
CA ILE A 111 -1.86 3.76 -9.40
C ILE A 111 -1.40 2.30 -9.34
N LEU A 112 -0.18 2.05 -8.86
CA LEU A 112 0.34 0.68 -8.71
C LEU A 112 -0.54 -0.14 -7.77
N ASN A 113 -0.94 0.45 -6.65
CA ASN A 113 -1.79 -0.22 -5.67
C ASN A 113 -3.21 -0.48 -6.19
N ASP A 114 -3.77 0.44 -6.96
CA ASP A 114 -5.08 0.30 -7.57
C ASP A 114 -5.05 -0.81 -8.62
N MET A 115 -4.05 -0.81 -9.50
CA MET A 115 -3.84 -1.90 -10.46
C MET A 115 -3.69 -3.26 -9.76
N LEU A 116 -2.92 -3.33 -8.66
CA LEU A 116 -2.76 -4.57 -7.89
C LEU A 116 -4.03 -5.04 -7.17
N THR A 117 -5.01 -4.16 -6.99
CA THR A 117 -6.29 -4.45 -6.34
C THR A 117 -7.36 -4.83 -7.35
N GLU A 118 -7.41 -4.14 -8.49
CA GLU A 118 -8.42 -4.34 -9.53
C GLU A 118 -8.07 -5.48 -10.49
N LEU A 119 -6.79 -5.71 -10.77
CA LEU A 119 -6.38 -6.73 -11.74
C LEU A 119 -6.46 -8.14 -11.16
N GLN A 120 -7.04 -9.05 -11.94
CA GLN A 120 -7.09 -10.47 -11.59
C GLN A 120 -5.81 -11.16 -12.06
N PRO A 121 -5.01 -11.76 -11.15
CA PRO A 121 -3.71 -12.31 -11.53
C PRO A 121 -3.77 -13.47 -12.54
N ASP A 122 -4.89 -14.16 -12.64
CA ASP A 122 -5.14 -15.30 -13.53
C ASP A 122 -5.72 -14.90 -14.89
N ALA A 123 -6.26 -13.69 -15.03
CA ALA A 123 -6.95 -13.21 -16.23
C ALA A 123 -6.46 -11.82 -16.72
N ILE A 124 -5.33 -11.34 -16.24
CA ILE A 124 -4.72 -10.06 -16.66
C ILE A 124 -4.35 -10.07 -18.15
N SER A 125 -4.65 -8.98 -18.85
CA SER A 125 -4.28 -8.77 -20.25
C SER A 125 -2.75 -8.56 -20.39
N PRO A 126 -2.14 -8.83 -21.55
CA PRO A 126 -0.70 -8.59 -21.74
C PRO A 126 -0.34 -7.10 -21.58
N ASP A 127 -1.18 -6.20 -22.08
CA ASP A 127 -0.94 -4.74 -22.05
C ASP A 127 -0.99 -4.21 -20.61
N ASP A 128 -1.99 -4.60 -19.81
CA ASP A 128 -2.09 -4.19 -18.41
C ASP A 128 -0.93 -4.75 -17.57
N LEU A 129 -0.46 -5.94 -17.93
CA LEU A 129 0.66 -6.60 -17.27
C LEU A 129 2.00 -5.91 -17.58
N GLU A 130 2.18 -5.42 -18.81
CA GLU A 130 3.34 -4.61 -19.21
C GLU A 130 3.33 -3.29 -18.43
N LEU A 131 2.21 -2.57 -18.44
CA LEU A 131 2.04 -1.33 -17.68
C LEU A 131 2.30 -1.53 -16.18
N LEU A 132 1.78 -2.62 -15.60
CA LEU A 132 2.02 -2.95 -14.18
C LEU A 132 3.51 -3.16 -13.88
N GLN A 133 4.25 -3.77 -14.80
CA GLN A 133 5.69 -4.00 -14.66
C GLN A 133 6.47 -2.70 -14.76
N GLU A 134 6.21 -1.89 -15.79
CA GLU A 134 6.85 -0.58 -15.98
C GLU A 134 6.63 0.34 -14.78
N LEU A 135 5.40 0.34 -14.24
CA LEU A 135 5.06 1.12 -13.06
C LEU A 135 5.78 0.59 -11.81
N ASN A 136 5.89 -0.73 -11.66
CA ASN A 136 6.67 -1.32 -10.56
C ASN A 136 8.16 -0.94 -10.63
N GLU A 137 8.76 -0.98 -11.82
CA GLU A 137 10.14 -0.58 -12.05
C GLU A 137 10.37 0.90 -11.75
N THR A 138 9.45 1.75 -12.19
CA THR A 138 9.45 3.19 -11.88
C THR A 138 9.40 3.41 -10.36
N CYS A 139 8.50 2.73 -9.65
CA CYS A 139 8.45 2.81 -8.18
C CYS A 139 9.73 2.32 -7.50
N ARG A 140 10.43 1.31 -8.05
CA ARG A 140 11.73 0.84 -7.50
C ARG A 140 12.82 1.89 -7.66
N MET A 141 12.89 2.52 -8.83
CA MET A 141 13.80 3.64 -9.07
C MET A 141 13.53 4.80 -8.10
N MET A 142 12.25 5.10 -7.84
CA MET A 142 11.86 6.10 -6.85
C MET A 142 12.27 5.69 -5.42
N GLN A 143 12.05 4.43 -5.04
CA GLN A 143 12.47 3.92 -3.72
C GLN A 143 13.97 4.05 -3.52
N GLN A 144 14.77 3.70 -4.53
CA GLN A 144 16.23 3.82 -4.46
C GLN A 144 16.63 5.27 -4.15
N ARG A 145 16.06 6.25 -4.86
CA ARG A 145 16.33 7.67 -4.62
C ARG A 145 15.87 8.13 -3.23
N VAL A 146 14.71 7.67 -2.77
CA VAL A 146 14.22 7.95 -1.40
C VAL A 146 15.18 7.39 -0.35
N ALA A 147 15.67 6.16 -0.52
CA ALA A 147 16.61 5.52 0.39
C ALA A 147 17.98 6.20 0.39
N GLU A 148 18.50 6.56 -0.79
CA GLU A 148 19.72 7.35 -0.92
C GLU A 148 19.57 8.71 -0.24
N PHE A 149 18.42 9.36 -0.37
CA PHE A 149 18.20 10.66 0.26
C PHE A 149 18.05 10.55 1.78
N LEU A 150 17.38 9.51 2.29
CA LEU A 150 17.30 9.20 3.72
C LEU A 150 18.68 9.07 4.38
N SER A 151 19.69 8.59 3.65
CA SER A 151 21.05 8.49 4.18
C SER A 151 21.79 9.83 4.32
N GLN A 152 21.26 10.90 3.72
CA GLN A 152 21.91 12.21 3.62
C GLN A 152 21.14 13.33 4.33
N VAL A 153 19.93 13.06 4.84
CA VAL A 153 19.05 14.06 5.44
C VAL A 153 18.68 13.72 6.89
N ALA A 154 18.80 14.70 7.76
CA ALA A 154 18.46 14.64 9.18
C ALA A 154 17.54 15.80 9.60
N ASP A 155 16.72 16.30 8.68
CA ASP A 155 15.60 17.21 8.95
C ASP A 155 14.40 16.36 9.37
N ASP A 156 14.07 16.34 10.67
CA ASP A 156 13.11 15.40 11.28
C ASP A 156 11.78 15.29 10.53
N ALA A 157 11.20 16.42 10.11
CA ALA A 157 9.91 16.42 9.41
C ALA A 157 10.00 15.75 8.03
N VAL A 158 11.13 15.97 7.34
CA VAL A 158 11.38 15.38 6.03
C VAL A 158 11.77 13.91 6.15
N THR A 159 12.66 13.58 7.08
CA THR A 159 13.06 12.20 7.36
C THR A 159 11.85 11.33 7.71
N LEU A 160 10.93 11.82 8.55
CA LEU A 160 9.69 11.10 8.88
C LEU A 160 8.84 10.81 7.63
N THR A 161 8.63 11.82 6.78
CA THR A 161 7.85 11.69 5.55
C THR A 161 8.48 10.68 4.58
N LEU A 162 9.80 10.71 4.44
CA LEU A 162 10.54 9.80 3.57
C LEU A 162 10.51 8.35 4.09
N ILE A 163 10.59 8.15 5.41
CA ILE A 163 10.46 6.81 6.03
C ILE A 163 9.07 6.24 5.74
N GLN A 164 8.01 7.01 5.99
CA GLN A 164 6.63 6.58 5.73
C GLN A 164 6.43 6.17 4.27
N LEU A 165 6.87 7.01 3.33
CA LEU A 165 6.76 6.70 1.91
C LEU A 165 7.57 5.46 1.52
N ASN A 166 8.75 5.25 2.12
CA ASN A 166 9.57 4.06 1.88
C ASN A 166 8.85 2.77 2.35
N ASP A 167 8.17 2.83 3.49
CA ASP A 167 7.40 1.71 4.03
C ASP A 167 6.17 1.39 3.14
N GLU A 168 5.50 2.42 2.62
CA GLU A 168 4.39 2.23 1.69
C GLU A 168 4.86 1.62 0.36
N LEU A 169 6.00 2.07 -0.18
CA LEU A 169 6.64 1.49 -1.36
C LEU A 169 7.00 0.01 -1.12
N ASN A 170 7.64 -0.30 0.02
CA ASN A 170 7.97 -1.66 0.40
C ASN A 170 6.72 -2.55 0.47
N SER A 171 5.64 -2.02 1.06
CA SER A 171 4.36 -2.73 1.15
C SER A 171 3.76 -3.03 -0.23
N ALA A 172 3.83 -2.09 -1.16
CA ALA A 172 3.40 -2.29 -2.55
C ALA A 172 4.27 -3.33 -3.27
N PHE A 173 5.60 -3.33 -3.08
CA PHE A 173 6.47 -4.34 -3.68
C PHE A 173 6.17 -5.75 -3.22
N GLN A 174 5.84 -5.93 -1.93
CA GLN A 174 5.40 -7.22 -1.42
C GLN A 174 4.07 -7.67 -2.02
N ARG A 175 3.13 -6.74 -2.25
CA ARG A 175 1.88 -7.03 -2.97
C ARG A 175 2.14 -7.46 -4.41
N HIS A 176 2.98 -6.71 -5.13
CA HIS A 176 3.35 -7.05 -6.51
C HIS A 176 4.03 -8.43 -6.61
N GLU A 177 4.94 -8.77 -5.69
CA GLU A 177 5.58 -10.09 -5.70
C GLU A 177 4.61 -11.23 -5.36
N ARG A 178 3.61 -10.98 -4.50
CA ARG A 178 2.51 -11.93 -4.29
C ARG A 178 1.67 -12.10 -5.56
N PHE A 179 1.32 -11.00 -6.23
CA PHE A 179 0.58 -11.01 -7.49
C PHE A 179 1.29 -11.86 -8.54
N LYS A 180 2.59 -11.65 -8.76
CA LYS A 180 3.41 -12.45 -9.69
C LYS A 180 3.41 -13.93 -9.36
N ARG A 181 3.59 -14.28 -8.08
CA ARG A 181 3.58 -15.69 -7.65
C ARG A 181 2.22 -16.35 -7.84
N HIS A 182 1.12 -15.62 -7.62
CA HIS A 182 -0.23 -16.12 -7.88
C HIS A 182 -0.41 -16.41 -9.38
N ARG A 183 -0.10 -15.43 -10.23
CA ARG A 183 -0.18 -15.58 -11.69
C ARG A 183 0.60 -16.78 -12.20
N LEU A 184 1.84 -16.96 -11.74
CA LEU A 184 2.67 -18.10 -12.14
C LEU A 184 2.07 -19.45 -11.70
N ARG A 185 1.47 -19.51 -10.51
CA ARG A 185 0.77 -20.71 -10.02
C ARG A 185 -0.48 -21.01 -10.86
N ALA A 186 -1.27 -19.98 -11.17
CA ALA A 186 -2.46 -20.12 -12.02
C ALA A 186 -2.10 -20.65 -13.41
N LEU A 187 -1.08 -20.08 -14.06
CA LEU A 187 -0.59 -20.53 -15.36
C LEU A 187 -0.13 -21.99 -15.32
N ARG A 188 0.63 -22.38 -14.29
CA ARG A 188 1.08 -23.78 -14.10
C ARG A 188 -0.10 -24.74 -13.92
N ALA A 189 -1.13 -24.36 -13.16
CA ALA A 189 -2.33 -25.16 -12.96
C ALA A 189 -3.10 -25.36 -14.28
N GLN A 190 -3.20 -24.31 -15.11
CA GLN A 190 -3.83 -24.40 -16.44
C GLN A 190 -3.10 -25.40 -17.35
N ILE A 191 -1.76 -25.38 -17.37
CA ILE A 191 -0.95 -26.32 -18.16
C ILE A 191 -1.13 -27.76 -17.67
N ALA A 192 -1.07 -27.98 -16.35
CA ALA A 192 -1.27 -29.30 -15.76
C ALA A 192 -2.66 -29.88 -16.06
N ASN A 193 -3.71 -29.05 -16.01
CA ASN A 193 -5.08 -29.49 -16.34
C ASN A 193 -5.26 -29.86 -17.82
N ARG A 194 -4.49 -29.24 -18.73
CA ARG A 194 -4.55 -29.54 -20.17
C ARG A 194 -3.96 -30.91 -20.51
N ASP A 195 -2.88 -31.30 -19.83
CA ASP A 195 -2.20 -32.58 -20.01
C ASP A 195 -3.05 -33.78 -19.54
N VAL A 196 -3.80 -33.59 -18.45
CA VAL A 196 -4.77 -34.57 -17.93
C VAL A 196 -6.01 -34.69 -18.84
N GLY A 197 -6.41 -33.62 -19.53
CA GLY A 197 -7.56 -33.59 -20.44
C GLY A 197 -7.34 -34.25 -21.80
N GLN A 198 -6.09 -34.32 -22.30
CA GLN A 198 -5.77 -34.97 -23.58
C GLN A 198 -5.42 -36.45 -23.46
N SER A 199 -5.01 -36.92 -22.28
CA SER A 199 -4.63 -38.32 -22.03
C SER A 199 -5.80 -39.30 -21.88
N ARG A 200 -7.05 -38.86 -22.11
CA ARG A 200 -8.24 -39.73 -22.13
C ARG A 200 -8.87 -39.80 -23.52
N ALA A 201 -8.05 -40.01 -24.55
CA ALA A 201 -8.53 -40.62 -25.79
C ALA A 201 -8.93 -42.07 -25.46
N ALA A 202 -10.20 -42.41 -25.70
CA ALA A 202 -10.79 -43.70 -25.35
C ALA A 202 -9.95 -44.88 -25.88
N LEU A 203 -9.54 -45.76 -24.98
CA LEU A 203 -9.03 -47.08 -25.34
C LEU A 203 -10.16 -47.87 -26.02
N PRO A 204 -9.94 -48.47 -27.21
CA PRO A 204 -10.90 -49.42 -27.77
C PRO A 204 -10.95 -50.66 -26.87
N SER A 205 -12.17 -51.11 -26.58
CA SER A 205 -12.44 -52.24 -25.68
C SER A 205 -11.74 -53.51 -26.19
N THR A 206 -10.91 -54.08 -25.31
CA THR A 206 -10.30 -55.40 -25.43
C THR A 206 -11.36 -56.47 -25.67
N GLU A 207 -11.44 -57.00 -26.90
CA GLU A 207 -12.04 -58.29 -27.14
C GLU A 207 -11.16 -59.40 -26.55
N MET A 208 -11.83 -60.37 -25.92
CA MET A 208 -11.23 -61.56 -25.33
C MET A 208 -10.52 -62.42 -26.38
N VAL A 209 -9.24 -62.71 -26.16
CA VAL A 209 -8.51 -63.77 -26.87
C VAL A 209 -8.38 -64.98 -25.93
N PRO A 210 -8.85 -66.18 -26.31
CA PRO A 210 -8.64 -67.38 -25.51
C PRO A 210 -7.24 -67.96 -25.76
N SER A 211 -6.60 -68.35 -24.66
CA SER A 211 -5.29 -69.00 -24.58
C SER A 211 -5.28 -70.35 -25.30
N GLN A 212 -4.43 -70.55 -26.32
CA GLN A 212 -3.86 -71.86 -26.63
C GLN A 212 -2.42 -71.79 -27.18
N GLN A 213 -1.57 -72.53 -26.46
CA GLN A 213 -0.43 -73.34 -26.91
C GLN A 213 0.92 -72.69 -27.28
N LEU A 214 1.89 -73.04 -26.42
CA LEU A 214 3.34 -73.01 -26.59
C LEU A 214 3.79 -73.73 -27.86
N GLN A 215 4.66 -73.07 -28.64
CA GLN A 215 5.67 -73.78 -29.43
C GLN A 215 6.92 -72.91 -29.59
N LEU A 216 8.04 -73.41 -29.05
CA LEU A 216 9.38 -72.88 -29.28
C LEU A 216 9.77 -73.13 -30.75
N GLN A 217 10.25 -72.10 -31.44
CA GLN A 217 11.26 -72.27 -32.49
C GLN A 217 12.34 -71.17 -32.39
N LEU A 218 13.56 -71.67 -32.28
CA LEU A 218 14.83 -70.96 -32.29
C LEU A 218 15.27 -70.71 -33.75
N LEU A 219 16.06 -69.64 -33.94
CA LEU A 219 17.12 -69.43 -34.94
C LEU A 219 16.98 -68.29 -36.00
N THR A 220 18.12 -67.58 -36.05
CA THR A 220 18.76 -66.75 -37.11
C THR A 220 18.31 -65.31 -37.36
N THR A 221 19.15 -64.37 -36.90
CA THR A 221 19.82 -63.33 -37.69
C THR A 221 19.36 -63.13 -39.13
N LYS A 222 18.94 -61.90 -39.45
CA LYS A 222 19.41 -61.18 -40.65
C LYS A 222 19.63 -59.70 -40.35
N HIS A 223 20.90 -59.35 -40.38
CA HIS A 223 21.46 -58.02 -40.57
C HIS A 223 21.25 -57.60 -42.04
N ILE A 224 20.83 -56.36 -42.31
CA ILE A 224 21.04 -55.46 -43.47
C ILE A 224 20.17 -54.24 -43.11
N GLY A 225 20.59 -52.98 -43.00
CA GLY A 225 21.71 -52.26 -43.58
C GLY A 225 21.16 -50.91 -44.07
N SER A 226 21.92 -49.82 -43.84
CA SER A 226 21.76 -48.46 -44.39
C SER A 226 20.53 -47.64 -43.93
N SER A 227 20.61 -46.34 -43.62
CA SER A 227 21.58 -45.33 -43.99
C SER A 227 21.72 -44.27 -42.89
N CYS A 228 22.98 -43.89 -42.63
CA CYS A 228 23.35 -42.63 -41.99
C CYS A 228 23.04 -41.42 -42.89
N SER A 229 23.26 -40.24 -42.30
CA SER A 229 23.50 -38.90 -42.88
C SER A 229 22.39 -37.87 -42.57
N ASN A 230 22.64 -36.72 -41.92
CA ASN A 230 23.88 -36.02 -41.59
C ASN A 230 23.71 -35.11 -40.36
N VAL A 231 24.74 -35.12 -39.51
CA VAL A 231 25.14 -34.02 -38.61
C VAL A 231 26.28 -33.27 -39.28
N THR A 232 26.25 -31.93 -39.32
CA THR A 232 27.38 -30.98 -39.48
C THR A 232 26.76 -29.59 -39.21
N THR A 233 26.98 -28.81 -38.14
CA THR A 233 28.16 -28.36 -37.35
C THR A 233 29.12 -27.43 -38.11
N LEU A 234 29.21 -26.18 -37.61
CA LEU A 234 30.21 -25.11 -37.83
C LEU A 234 30.11 -24.42 -39.21
N ILE A 235 29.91 -23.11 -39.31
CA ILE A 235 30.75 -21.99 -38.82
C ILE A 235 29.90 -20.87 -38.21
#